data_AF-A0A1V4VQY4-F1
#
_entry.id   AF-A0A1V4VQY4-F1
#
_cell.length_a   1.000
_cell.length_b   1.000
_cell.length_c   1.000
_cell.angle_alpha   90.00
_cell.angle_beta   90.00
_cell.angle_gamma   90.00
#
_symmetry.space_group_name_H-M   'P 1'
#
loop_
_entity.id
_entity.type
_entity.pdbx_description
1 polymer ?
#
loop_
_entity_poly.entity_id
_entity_poly.type
_entity_poly.pdbx_seq_one_letter_code
_entity_poly.pdbx_strand_id
1 'polypeptide(L)' 'MYFNQYRQSLNYPPAPNMPGIPDKLSYPGGAMPPLQLARAYVPWQHMGQVFSPAEALAHGTLFPELVSPYPG' A
#
# COMPACT_ATOMS: atom_id res chain seq x y z
N MET A 1 -0.65 19.90 -11.98
CA MET A 1 -0.25 18.54 -12.34
C MET A 1 -1.44 17.63 -12.07
N TYR A 2 -1.87 16.89 -13.10
CA TYR A 2 -3.15 16.18 -13.18
C TYR A 2 -3.16 14.89 -12.34
N PHE A 3 -4.08 14.77 -11.38
CA PHE A 3 -4.38 13.49 -10.70
C PHE A 3 -5.88 13.16 -10.75
N ASN A 4 -6.52 13.31 -11.91
CA ASN A 4 -7.94 12.94 -12.10
C ASN A 4 -8.16 11.81 -13.13
N GLN A 5 -7.13 11.03 -13.46
CA GLN A 5 -7.19 9.99 -14.50
C GLN A 5 -7.34 8.56 -13.95
N TYR A 6 -8.12 8.35 -12.88
CA TYR A 6 -8.48 7.00 -12.41
C TYR A 6 -9.98 6.79 -12.18
N ARG A 7 -10.82 7.56 -12.88
CA ARG A 7 -12.18 7.10 -13.24
C ARG A 7 -12.07 6.04 -14.34
N GLN A 8 -11.39 4.93 -14.05
CA GLN A 8 -11.58 3.72 -14.85
C GLN A 8 -12.89 3.10 -14.40
N SER A 9 -14.00 3.62 -14.94
CA SER A 9 -15.17 2.80 -15.15
C SER A 9 -14.75 1.74 -16.18
N LEU A 10 -14.18 0.65 -15.69
CA LEU A 10 -14.13 -0.61 -16.40
C LEU A 10 -15.57 -0.87 -16.86
N ASN A 11 -15.85 -0.69 -18.16
CA ASN A 11 -17.13 -0.95 -18.83
C ASN A 11 -17.44 -2.46 -18.85
N TYR A 12 -17.36 -3.11 -17.69
CA TYR A 12 -17.74 -4.50 -17.53
C TYR A 12 -19.19 -4.50 -17.05
N PRO A 13 -20.08 -5.26 -17.71
CA PRO A 13 -21.38 -5.51 -17.13
C PRO A 13 -21.13 -6.14 -15.74
N PRO A 14 -21.83 -5.69 -14.69
CA PRO A 14 -21.71 -6.32 -13.38
C PRO A 14 -22.01 -7.81 -13.55
N ALA A 15 -21.20 -8.67 -12.94
CA ALA A 15 -21.43 -10.11 -13.00
C ALA A 15 -22.87 -10.41 -12.55
N PRO A 16 -23.58 -11.34 -13.22
CA PRO A 16 -24.92 -11.72 -12.79
C PRO A 16 -24.89 -12.11 -11.30
N ASN A 17 -25.73 -11.47 -10.49
CA ASN A 17 -25.81 -11.63 -9.03
C ASN A 17 -24.69 -10.99 -8.17
N MET A 18 -23.83 -10.11 -8.71
CA MET A 18 -23.04 -9.24 -7.84
C MET A 18 -23.97 -8.20 -7.21
N PRO A 19 -24.15 -8.15 -5.87
CA PRO A 19 -24.68 -6.95 -5.25
C PRO A 19 -23.75 -5.81 -5.66
N GLY A 20 -24.32 -4.75 -6.25
CA GLY A 20 -23.53 -3.59 -6.67
C GLY A 20 -22.65 -3.17 -5.51
N ILE A 21 -21.35 -2.96 -5.76
CA ILE A 21 -20.45 -2.42 -4.74
C ILE A 21 -21.14 -1.16 -4.22
N PRO A 22 -21.49 -1.08 -2.93
CA PRO A 22 -22.18 0.09 -2.42
C PRO A 22 -21.28 1.30 -2.67
N ASP A 23 -21.83 2.35 -3.29
CA ASP A 23 -21.12 3.61 -3.61
C ASP A 23 -20.42 4.21 -2.38
N LYS A 24 -20.81 3.78 -1.17
CA LYS A 24 -20.13 4.07 0.08
C LYS A 24 -19.76 2.77 0.78
N LEU A 25 -18.47 2.51 0.90
CA LEU A 25 -17.92 1.60 1.91
C LEU A 25 -18.33 2.15 3.29
N SER A 26 -19.36 1.55 3.90
CA SER A 26 -19.78 1.89 5.25
C SER A 26 -18.79 1.28 6.23
N TYR A 27 -17.92 2.12 6.82
CA TYR A 27 -17.04 1.70 7.91
C TYR A 27 -17.86 1.68 9.21
N PRO A 28 -17.93 0.54 9.94
CA PRO A 28 -18.57 0.52 11.25
C PRO A 28 -17.78 1.46 12.18
N GLY A 29 -18.31 2.66 12.41
CA GLY A 29 -17.62 3.75 13.12
C GLY A 29 -17.67 5.13 12.44
N GLY A 30 -18.17 5.24 11.20
CA GLY A 30 -18.37 6.53 10.53
C GLY A 30 -17.51 6.71 9.29
N ALA A 31 -16.89 7.89 9.13
CA ALA A 31 -16.02 8.19 7.99
C ALA A 31 -14.67 7.47 8.13
N MET A 32 -14.20 6.86 7.04
CA MET A 32 -12.85 6.31 6.97
C MET A 32 -11.84 7.45 7.22
N PRO A 33 -10.84 7.27 8.10
CA PRO A 33 -9.74 8.23 8.19
C PRO A 33 -8.99 8.30 6.86
N PRO A 34 -8.27 9.40 6.57
CA PRO A 34 -7.38 9.45 5.42
C PRO A 34 -6.36 8.31 5.53
N LEU A 35 -6.44 7.34 4.61
CA LEU A 35 -5.49 6.23 4.51
C LEU A 35 -4.41 6.57 3.49
N GLN A 36 -3.19 6.12 3.76
CA GLN A 36 -2.15 6.11 2.73
C GLN A 36 -2.39 4.98 1.72
N LEU A 37 -2.14 5.26 0.44
CA LEU A 37 -2.18 4.23 -0.60
C LEU A 37 -1.10 3.17 -0.36
N ALA A 38 -1.46 1.90 -0.56
CA ALA A 38 -0.50 0.81 -0.54
C ALA A 38 0.57 0.99 -1.64
N ARG A 39 1.83 0.75 -1.30
CA ARG A 39 2.98 0.80 -2.23
C ARG A 39 3.62 -0.58 -2.31
N ALA A 40 3.97 -1.01 -3.52
CA ALA A 40 4.53 -2.34 -3.81
C ALA A 40 5.92 -2.27 -4.45
N TYR A 41 6.73 -1.29 -4.04
CA TYR A 41 8.10 -1.15 -4.53
C TYR A 41 9.10 -1.69 -3.52
N VAL A 42 10.07 -2.45 -4.01
CA VAL A 42 11.17 -3.02 -3.22
C VAL A 42 12.47 -2.34 -3.68
N PRO A 43 13.13 -1.54 -2.82
CA PRO A 43 14.42 -0.92 -3.10
C PRO A 43 15.53 -1.94 -3.44
N TRP A 44 16.55 -1.48 -4.18
CA TRP A 44 17.77 -2.25 -4.40
C TRP A 44 18.54 -2.45 -3.09
N GLN A 45 19.05 -3.66 -2.87
CA GLN A 45 19.71 -4.07 -1.62
C GLN A 45 21.22 -4.13 -1.84
N HIS A 46 21.99 -3.31 -1.12
CA HIS A 46 23.44 -3.21 -1.28
C HIS A 46 24.17 -3.95 -0.15
N MET A 47 24.93 -5.00 -0.50
CA MET A 47 25.68 -5.81 0.48
C MET A 47 26.81 -5.06 1.20
N GLY A 48 27.22 -3.89 0.70
CA GLY A 48 28.28 -3.06 1.31
C GLY A 48 27.80 -2.21 2.49
N GLN A 49 26.49 -2.08 2.69
CA GLN A 49 25.91 -1.24 3.74
C GLN A 49 24.74 -1.99 4.39
N VAL A 50 25.06 -2.77 5.41
CA VAL A 50 24.12 -3.68 6.05
C VAL A 50 24.15 -3.52 7.56
N PHE A 51 23.05 -3.85 8.21
CA PHE A 51 22.99 -3.87 9.67
C PHE A 51 23.90 -4.93 10.27
N SER A 52 24.33 -4.71 11.51
CA SER A 52 24.93 -5.77 12.31
C SER A 52 23.91 -6.89 12.57
N PRO A 53 24.33 -8.12 12.90
CA PRO A 53 23.39 -9.23 13.12
C PRO A 53 22.30 -8.94 14.17
N ALA A 54 22.61 -8.22 15.24
CA ALA A 54 21.65 -7.86 16.28
C ALA A 54 20.61 -6.83 15.79
N GLU A 55 21.06 -5.81 15.06
CA GLU A 55 20.18 -4.80 14.45
C GLU A 55 19.31 -5.41 13.35
N ALA A 56 19.89 -6.28 12.52
CA ALA A 56 19.17 -6.97 11.46
C ALA A 56 18.04 -7.84 12.02
N LEU A 57 18.29 -8.52 13.15
CA LEU A 57 17.27 -9.28 13.87
C LEU A 57 16.17 -8.38 14.42
N ALA A 58 16.52 -7.22 14.98
CA ALA A 58 15.55 -6.27 15.52
C ALA A 58 14.65 -5.67 14.42
N HIS A 59 15.21 -5.39 13.25
CA HIS A 59 14.49 -4.83 12.11
C HIS A 59 13.77 -5.88 11.24
N GLY A 60 14.13 -7.16 11.36
CA GLY A 60 13.61 -8.24 10.51
C GLY A 60 14.16 -8.22 9.08
N THR A 61 15.19 -7.44 8.83
CA THR A 61 15.88 -7.31 7.53
C THR A 61 17.33 -6.92 7.76
N LEU A 62 18.21 -7.41 6.91
CA LEU A 62 19.63 -7.05 6.90
C LEU A 62 19.89 -5.68 6.24
N PHE A 63 18.94 -5.23 5.42
CA PHE A 63 19.08 -4.05 4.56
C PHE A 63 18.33 -2.85 5.14
N PRO A 64 19.03 -1.74 5.46
CA PRO A 64 18.41 -0.52 6.00
C PRO A 64 17.32 0.06 5.09
N GLU A 65 17.47 -0.05 3.78
CA GLU A 65 16.54 0.50 2.78
C GLU A 65 15.16 -0.16 2.82
N LEU A 66 15.06 -1.35 3.43
CA LEU A 66 13.80 -2.07 3.58
C LEU A 66 13.05 -1.72 4.87
N VAL A 67 13.67 -1.00 5.80
CA VAL A 67 13.03 -0.61 7.07
C VAL A 67 12.15 0.62 6.83
N SER A 68 10.84 0.39 6.73
CA SER A 68 9.82 1.45 6.60
C SER A 68 10.24 2.57 5.63
N PRO A 69 10.48 2.27 4.34
CA PRO A 69 11.02 3.22 3.38
C PRO A 69 10.12 4.44 3.11
N TYR A 70 8.91 4.46 3.66
CA TYR A 70 7.92 5.51 3.46
C TYR A 70 7.54 6.16 4.79
N PRO A 71 7.69 7.49 4.92
CA PRO A 71 7.18 8.21 6.08
C PRO A 71 5.64 8.19 6.13
N GLY A 72 5.13 8.19 7.37
CA GLY A 72 3.71 8.23 7.74
C GLY A 72 2.98 9.53 7.40
#